data_AF-R7J7D4-F1
#
_entry.id   AF-R7J7D4-F1
#
_cell.length_a   1.000
_cell.length_b   1.000
_cell.length_c   1.000
_cell.angle_alpha   90.00
_cell.angle_beta   90.00
_cell.angle_gamma   90.00
#
_symmetry.space_group_name_H-M   'P 1'
#
loop_
_entity.id
_entity.type
_entity.pdbx_description
1 polymer ?
#
loop_
_entity_poly.entity_id
_entity_poly.type
_entity_poly.pdbx_seq_one_letter_code
_entity_poly.pdbx_strand_id
1 'polypeptide(L)'
;MSIQPVSFANANNLTNINFGNQNTKNINPNNTTQSYAQDSVEIKGKKKGLSNGQKWGIGVGIAAALTATALLLRGKAGAAQEEVVKIAEHIDFTPAKTAKEAIEFAKTKLGVKNYDDSMPLDVMNWVNEGLTNINNVRKGKAKLFDTIGYAAQDDRDLAFMITDITNPKFGAVLNVNKKTFENLGEYVKTDIQTLLNKKVLYKNKDGKLDLYPFYHCGEVSDNLLKTLNKFNENPESFSLIDKVKLYEDFASMLNVTNAFYNAPYSKIQQLLKNEDVQEILSAHSKLPDLKQLEKLSTGRQRNVLVDLVNTCLNSGDRIYVDYPSGNKFSIIYHENGHLEHLIKIGEDKFLSMGKPEDCIKRFGKVSDITNDFINSKEKQQIANRVSNYAAKSPVEFVAETYRKLINNALGGKDQIPDDVMKLYNEYGGPAI
;
A
#
# COMPACT_ATOMS: atom_id res chain seq x y z
N MET A 1 -5.72 16.14 4.57
CA MET A 1 -4.67 15.67 5.49
C MET A 1 -4.70 14.15 5.39
N SER A 2 -3.88 13.58 4.50
CA SER A 2 -3.90 12.14 4.20
C SER A 2 -2.77 11.42 4.97
N ILE A 3 -2.39 10.24 4.49
CA ILE A 3 -1.74 9.14 5.20
C ILE A 3 -0.38 9.51 5.74
N GLN A 4 -0.28 9.77 7.05
CA GLN A 4 1.01 9.64 7.73
C GLN A 4 1.55 8.22 7.48
N PRO A 5 2.64 8.01 6.72
CA PRO A 5 3.40 6.79 6.85
C PRO A 5 3.82 6.78 8.30
N VAL A 6 3.35 5.75 9.00
CA VAL A 6 3.31 5.64 10.45
C VAL A 6 4.44 6.46 11.08
N SER A 7 4.12 7.64 11.59
CA SER A 7 5.09 8.49 12.26
C SER A 7 5.78 7.63 13.32
N PHE A 8 7.10 7.44 13.14
CA PHE A 8 7.96 6.66 14.03
C PHE A 8 7.87 7.12 15.50
N ALA A 9 7.37 8.33 15.74
CA ALA A 9 7.31 8.98 17.05
C ALA A 9 6.24 8.41 17.99
N ASN A 10 5.17 7.77 17.48
CA ASN A 10 4.05 7.33 18.34
C ASN A 10 4.02 5.82 18.65
N ALA A 11 5.09 5.08 18.34
CA ALA A 11 5.20 3.64 18.59
C ALA A 11 5.93 3.29 19.91
N ASN A 12 5.81 4.13 20.94
CA ASN A 12 6.65 4.06 22.14
C ASN A 12 6.34 2.90 23.12
N ASN A 13 5.51 1.92 22.77
CA ASN A 13 5.23 0.77 23.64
C ASN A 13 5.03 -0.54 22.85
N LEU A 14 6.00 -0.88 21.99
CA LEU A 14 6.14 -2.25 21.49
C LEU A 14 6.82 -3.09 22.58
N THR A 15 6.06 -3.97 23.23
CA THR A 15 6.64 -5.07 24.02
C THR A 15 7.28 -6.04 23.04
N ASN A 16 8.59 -5.91 22.86
CA ASN A 16 9.35 -6.66 21.85
C ASN A 16 9.18 -8.18 22.03
N ILE A 17 9.02 -8.90 20.91
CA ILE A 17 9.24 -10.35 20.84
C ILE A 17 10.64 -10.63 21.39
N ASN A 18 10.71 -11.51 22.37
CA ASN A 18 11.97 -11.79 23.07
C ASN A 18 12.73 -12.84 22.28
N PHE A 19 13.53 -12.39 21.32
CA PHE A 19 14.58 -13.21 20.74
C PHE A 19 15.69 -13.31 21.80
N GLY A 20 15.52 -14.24 22.76
CA GLY A 20 16.52 -14.52 23.79
C GLY A 20 17.91 -14.66 23.18
N ASN A 21 18.96 -14.36 23.95
CA ASN A 21 20.36 -14.32 23.51
C ASN A 21 20.68 -15.47 22.54
N GLN A 22 20.59 -15.20 21.23
CA GLN A 22 21.01 -16.16 20.21
C GLN A 22 22.53 -16.11 20.18
N ASN A 23 23.13 -16.80 21.15
CA ASN A 23 24.49 -17.27 21.01
C ASN A 23 24.54 -18.11 19.75
N THR A 24 25.23 -17.57 18.77
CA THR A 24 25.53 -18.15 17.46
C THR A 24 25.97 -19.62 17.60
N LYS A 25 25.03 -20.55 17.49
CA LYS A 25 25.33 -21.94 17.16
C LYS A 25 24.82 -22.18 15.75
N ASN A 26 25.78 -22.43 14.87
CA ASN A 26 25.64 -22.71 13.44
C ASN A 26 24.33 -23.44 13.10
N ILE A 27 23.43 -22.73 12.43
CA ILE A 27 22.43 -23.39 11.59
C ILE A 27 23.20 -23.77 10.32
N ASN A 28 23.64 -25.03 10.28
CA ASN A 28 24.30 -25.61 9.13
C ASN A 28 23.23 -25.83 8.04
N PRO A 29 23.30 -25.20 6.87
CA PRO A 29 22.30 -25.38 5.81
C PRO A 29 22.61 -26.66 5.04
N ASN A 30 22.50 -27.82 5.68
CA ASN A 30 22.50 -29.09 4.96
C ASN A 30 21.06 -29.54 4.77
N ASN A 31 20.43 -29.03 3.70
CA ASN A 31 19.38 -29.77 3.02
C ASN A 31 19.93 -30.24 1.67
N THR A 32 20.13 -31.55 1.60
CA THR A 32 20.38 -32.36 0.42
C THR A 32 19.43 -31.96 -0.71
N THR A 33 19.99 -31.39 -1.78
CA THR A 33 19.35 -31.28 -3.08
C THR A 33 19.15 -32.68 -3.64
N GLN A 34 17.93 -33.22 -3.51
CA GLN A 34 17.48 -34.29 -4.39
C GLN A 34 17.02 -33.63 -5.69
N SER A 35 17.82 -33.77 -6.75
CA SER A 35 17.42 -33.34 -8.08
C SER A 35 16.27 -34.21 -8.56
N TYR A 36 15.15 -33.59 -8.89
CA TYR A 36 14.13 -34.25 -9.71
C TYR A 36 14.47 -34.00 -11.17
N ALA A 37 14.57 -35.10 -11.91
CA ALA A 37 14.78 -35.10 -13.35
C ALA A 37 13.68 -34.31 -14.05
N GLN A 38 14.11 -33.49 -15.00
CA GLN A 38 13.26 -32.65 -15.80
C GLN A 38 12.62 -33.50 -16.92
N ASP A 39 11.46 -34.08 -16.65
CA ASP A 39 10.63 -34.66 -17.71
C ASP A 39 9.89 -33.54 -18.45
N SER A 40 10.26 -33.35 -19.71
CA SER A 40 9.63 -32.44 -20.65
C SER A 40 8.26 -32.99 -21.08
N VAL A 41 7.18 -32.37 -20.59
CA VAL A 41 5.84 -32.61 -21.12
C VAL A 41 5.59 -31.69 -22.32
N GLU A 42 5.58 -32.30 -23.50
CA GLU A 42 5.19 -31.70 -24.77
C GLU A 42 3.66 -31.46 -24.79
N ILE A 43 3.21 -30.23 -24.53
CA ILE A 43 1.79 -29.89 -24.66
C ILE A 43 1.48 -29.55 -26.13
N LYS A 44 0.98 -30.55 -26.86
CA LYS A 44 0.27 -30.37 -28.14
C LYS A 44 -1.10 -29.71 -27.91
N GLY A 45 -1.14 -28.38 -27.97
CA GLY A 45 -2.37 -27.59 -28.05
C GLY A 45 -2.59 -27.04 -29.46
N LYS A 46 -3.69 -27.46 -30.12
CA LYS A 46 -4.08 -27.10 -31.48
C LYS A 46 -4.09 -25.58 -31.74
N LYS A 47 -3.37 -25.15 -32.78
CA LYS A 47 -3.50 -23.83 -33.42
C LYS A 47 -4.92 -23.63 -33.97
N LYS A 48 -5.63 -22.60 -33.50
CA LYS A 48 -6.63 -21.89 -34.30
C LYS A 48 -5.91 -20.70 -34.95
N GLY A 49 -5.94 -20.65 -36.28
CA GLY A 49 -5.14 -19.74 -37.09
C GLY A 49 -5.49 -18.27 -36.90
N LEU A 50 -4.46 -17.46 -36.68
CA LEU A 50 -4.45 -16.05 -37.06
C LEU A 50 -4.01 -15.97 -38.52
N SER A 51 -4.77 -15.24 -39.34
CA SER A 51 -4.51 -15.06 -40.77
C SER A 51 -3.20 -14.34 -41.02
N ASN A 52 -2.48 -14.80 -42.04
CA ASN A 52 -1.17 -14.32 -42.48
C ASN A 52 -1.12 -12.80 -42.69
N GLY A 53 -0.27 -12.12 -41.93
CA GLY A 53 0.11 -10.73 -42.21
C GLY A 53 1.02 -10.15 -41.13
N GLN A 54 2.28 -9.90 -41.50
CA GLN A 54 3.28 -9.04 -40.84
C GLN A 54 4.12 -9.66 -39.71
N LYS A 55 5.25 -10.24 -40.15
CA LYS A 55 6.52 -10.31 -39.43
C LYS A 55 7.16 -8.92 -39.38
N TRP A 56 7.55 -8.43 -38.20
CA TRP A 56 8.64 -7.46 -37.97
C TRP A 56 9.20 -7.78 -36.57
N GLY A 57 10.50 -7.93 -36.29
CA GLY A 57 11.65 -7.31 -36.93
C GLY A 57 12.15 -6.18 -36.03
N ILE A 58 13.33 -6.38 -35.44
CA ILE A 58 14.01 -5.55 -34.44
C ILE A 58 14.16 -4.07 -34.89
N GLY A 59 13.94 -3.14 -33.96
CA GLY A 59 14.57 -1.81 -33.95
C GLY A 59 13.73 -0.63 -34.45
N VAL A 60 13.91 0.51 -33.77
CA VAL A 60 13.38 1.86 -34.02
C VAL A 60 11.99 2.15 -33.43
N GLY A 61 11.94 3.20 -32.61
CA GLY A 61 10.78 3.62 -31.83
C GLY A 61 9.54 3.87 -32.69
N ILE A 62 8.40 3.46 -32.17
CA ILE A 62 7.09 3.79 -32.72
C ILE A 62 6.34 4.56 -31.65
N ALA A 63 6.31 5.88 -31.81
CA ALA A 63 5.19 6.68 -31.37
C ALA A 63 3.97 6.21 -32.18
N ALA A 64 3.08 5.42 -31.56
CA ALA A 64 1.83 5.00 -32.18
C ALA A 64 0.68 5.90 -31.70
N ALA A 65 0.42 6.89 -32.54
CA ALA A 65 -0.79 7.67 -32.75
C ALA A 65 -2.05 7.30 -31.93
N LEU A 66 -2.50 8.25 -31.11
CA LEU A 66 -3.92 8.50 -30.88
C LEU A 66 -4.28 9.78 -31.65
N THR A 67 -4.47 9.66 -32.97
CA THR A 67 -5.13 10.69 -33.78
C THR A 67 -6.50 10.18 -34.20
N ALA A 68 -7.56 10.76 -33.61
CA ALA A 68 -8.73 11.30 -34.32
C ALA A 68 -9.96 11.43 -33.41
N THR A 69 -10.05 12.53 -32.63
CA THR A 69 -11.33 13.25 -32.44
C THR A 69 -11.06 14.67 -31.96
N ALA A 70 -10.76 15.59 -32.89
CA ALA A 70 -10.88 17.04 -32.68
C ALA A 70 -11.00 17.86 -33.98
N LEU A 71 -11.20 17.20 -35.14
CA LEU A 71 -11.41 17.85 -36.43
C LEU A 71 -12.88 17.72 -36.85
N LEU A 72 -13.81 18.23 -36.04
CA LEU A 72 -15.21 18.36 -36.47
C LEU A 72 -15.98 19.49 -35.76
N LEU A 73 -15.36 20.61 -35.41
CA LEU A 73 -16.11 21.80 -34.97
C LEU A 73 -15.51 23.11 -35.51
N ARG A 74 -15.44 23.23 -36.84
CA ARG A 74 -15.57 24.55 -37.48
C ARG A 74 -17.05 24.80 -37.70
N GLY A 75 -17.64 25.65 -36.85
CA GLY A 75 -18.91 26.30 -37.15
C GLY A 75 -19.94 26.28 -36.01
N LYS A 76 -19.73 27.14 -34.99
CA LYS A 76 -20.70 28.14 -34.51
C LYS A 76 -20.18 28.72 -33.20
N ALA A 77 -20.00 30.04 -33.19
CA ALA A 77 -19.69 30.81 -32.01
C ALA A 77 -20.82 30.63 -30.97
N GLY A 78 -20.43 30.42 -29.70
CA GLY A 78 -21.34 30.54 -28.56
C GLY A 78 -21.76 29.23 -27.88
N ALA A 79 -20.82 28.37 -27.52
CA ALA A 79 -20.93 27.48 -26.36
C ALA A 79 -19.55 26.90 -26.06
N ALA A 80 -18.85 27.40 -25.04
CA ALA A 80 -17.71 26.69 -24.47
C ALA A 80 -18.27 25.50 -23.67
N GLN A 81 -18.69 24.45 -24.38
CA GLN A 81 -18.85 23.14 -23.76
C GLN A 81 -17.44 22.64 -23.47
N GLU A 82 -17.10 22.52 -22.18
CA GLU A 82 -15.90 21.77 -21.77
C GLU A 82 -15.94 20.41 -22.50
N GLU A 83 -15.02 20.17 -23.43
CA GLU A 83 -14.89 18.87 -24.08
C GLU A 83 -14.60 17.83 -23.00
N VAL A 84 -15.59 16.98 -22.72
CA VAL A 84 -15.41 15.84 -21.81
C VAL A 84 -14.42 14.89 -22.49
N VAL A 85 -13.18 14.88 -22.01
CA VAL A 85 -12.15 13.92 -22.44
C VAL A 85 -12.70 12.52 -22.19
N LYS A 86 -13.03 11.77 -23.25
CA LYS A 86 -13.36 10.35 -23.14
C LYS A 86 -12.06 9.59 -22.91
N ILE A 87 -11.81 9.23 -21.66
CA ILE A 87 -10.65 8.44 -21.26
C ILE A 87 -10.81 7.01 -21.81
N ALA A 88 -9.74 6.46 -22.38
CA ALA A 88 -9.74 5.11 -22.94
C ALA A 88 -9.93 4.06 -21.83
N GLU A 89 -10.60 2.95 -22.15
CA GLU A 89 -10.79 1.86 -21.18
C GLU A 89 -9.47 1.23 -20.74
N HIS A 90 -8.49 1.20 -21.64
CA HIS A 90 -7.14 0.71 -21.38
C HIS A 90 -6.11 1.65 -22.01
N ILE A 91 -5.06 1.95 -21.26
CA ILE A 91 -3.95 2.81 -21.65
C ILE A 91 -2.65 2.03 -21.41
N ASP A 92 -1.85 1.86 -22.46
CA ASP A 92 -0.49 1.34 -22.35
C ASP A 92 0.44 2.48 -21.92
N PHE A 93 0.84 2.47 -20.65
CA PHE A 93 1.76 3.48 -20.12
C PHE A 93 3.18 3.26 -20.63
N THR A 94 3.80 4.33 -21.12
CA THR A 94 5.24 4.38 -21.40
C THR A 94 5.79 5.63 -20.71
N PRO A 95 6.87 5.51 -19.91
CA PRO A 95 7.48 6.67 -19.28
C PRO A 95 7.85 7.75 -20.30
N ALA A 96 7.46 8.98 -20.01
CA ALA A 96 7.83 10.14 -20.80
C ALA A 96 9.33 10.44 -20.66
N LYS A 97 9.93 11.01 -21.71
CA LYS A 97 11.34 11.40 -21.74
C LYS A 97 11.55 12.85 -21.34
N THR A 98 10.49 13.66 -21.35
CA THR A 98 10.53 15.07 -20.95
C THR A 98 9.33 15.42 -20.08
N ALA A 99 9.46 16.45 -19.23
CA ALA A 99 8.36 16.94 -18.41
C ALA A 99 7.15 17.37 -19.27
N LYS A 100 7.41 17.97 -20.44
CA LYS A 100 6.36 18.36 -21.39
C LYS A 100 5.57 17.16 -21.90
N GLU A 101 6.25 16.07 -22.26
CA GLU A 101 5.60 14.82 -22.67
C GLU A 101 4.76 14.21 -21.52
N ALA A 102 5.28 14.24 -20.29
CA ALA A 102 4.57 13.72 -19.12
C ALA A 102 3.28 14.51 -18.84
N ILE A 103 3.35 15.84 -18.91
CA ILE A 103 2.17 16.73 -18.73
C ILE A 103 1.17 16.52 -19.87
N GLU A 104 1.63 16.41 -21.12
CA GLU A 104 0.76 16.18 -22.26
C GLU A 104 0.05 14.82 -22.18
N PHE A 105 0.76 13.78 -21.74
CA PHE A 105 0.16 12.48 -21.46
C PHE A 105 -0.95 12.61 -20.41
N ALA A 106 -0.67 13.26 -19.27
CA ALA A 106 -1.66 13.44 -18.21
C ALA A 106 -2.92 14.17 -18.70
N LYS A 107 -2.73 15.24 -19.49
CA LYS A 107 -3.84 16.03 -20.05
C LYS A 107 -4.67 15.23 -21.04
N THR A 108 -4.02 14.58 -22.00
CA THR A 108 -4.71 13.96 -23.14
C THR A 108 -5.21 12.54 -22.87
N LYS A 109 -4.58 11.81 -21.95
CA LYS A 109 -4.91 10.41 -21.64
C LYS A 109 -5.64 10.25 -20.32
N LEU A 110 -5.34 11.08 -19.33
CA LEU A 110 -5.90 10.96 -17.97
C LEU A 110 -6.91 12.08 -17.63
N GLY A 111 -7.10 13.05 -18.52
CA GLY A 111 -8.04 14.15 -18.31
C GLY A 111 -7.60 15.17 -17.26
N VAL A 112 -6.32 15.18 -16.87
CA VAL A 112 -5.78 16.16 -15.92
C VAL A 112 -5.83 17.56 -16.55
N LYS A 113 -6.43 18.55 -15.89
CA LYS A 113 -6.52 19.92 -16.39
C LYS A 113 -5.25 20.72 -16.08
N ASN A 114 -4.77 20.63 -14.83
CA ASN A 114 -3.63 21.39 -14.33
C ASN A 114 -2.54 20.46 -13.81
N TYR A 115 -1.29 20.75 -14.13
CA TYR A 115 -0.14 19.95 -13.71
C TYR A 115 1.01 20.89 -13.35
N ASP A 116 1.58 20.74 -12.15
CA ASP A 116 2.75 21.49 -11.70
C ASP A 116 4.01 21.07 -12.47
N ASP A 117 4.53 21.99 -13.28
CA ASP A 117 5.68 21.74 -14.17
C ASP A 117 7.04 21.82 -13.46
N SER A 118 7.07 22.18 -12.17
CA SER A 118 8.28 22.15 -11.33
C SER A 118 8.59 20.76 -10.78
N MET A 119 7.67 19.79 -10.95
CA MET A 119 7.83 18.42 -10.49
C MET A 119 8.93 17.68 -11.29
N PRO A 120 9.81 16.91 -10.64
CA PRO A 120 10.81 16.11 -11.37
C PRO A 120 10.16 15.08 -12.30
N LEU A 121 10.76 14.85 -13.47
CA LEU A 121 10.22 13.94 -14.50
C LEU A 121 9.93 12.53 -13.96
N ASP A 122 10.82 11.97 -13.14
CA ASP A 122 10.62 10.63 -12.56
C ASP A 122 9.36 10.58 -11.68
N VAL A 123 9.11 11.65 -10.93
CA VAL A 123 7.91 11.79 -10.09
C VAL A 123 6.67 11.97 -10.96
N MET A 124 6.76 12.74 -12.04
CA MET A 124 5.65 12.87 -13.00
C MET A 124 5.28 11.52 -13.63
N ASN A 125 6.28 10.74 -14.04
CA ASN A 125 6.07 9.40 -14.58
C ASN A 125 5.45 8.46 -13.53
N TRP A 126 5.90 8.54 -12.28
CA TRP A 126 5.31 7.78 -11.18
C TRP A 126 3.83 8.13 -10.94
N VAL A 127 3.46 9.41 -10.95
CA VAL A 127 2.05 9.83 -10.84
C VAL A 127 1.24 9.28 -12.01
N ASN A 128 1.71 9.50 -13.24
CA ASN A 128 1.00 9.11 -14.44
C ASN A 128 0.81 7.59 -14.55
N GLU A 129 1.81 6.80 -14.16
CA GLU A 129 1.72 5.33 -14.11
C GLU A 129 0.68 4.89 -13.08
N GLY A 130 0.71 5.46 -11.87
CA GLY A 130 -0.28 5.15 -10.83
C GLY A 130 -1.72 5.47 -11.23
N LEU A 131 -1.95 6.64 -11.84
CA LEU A 131 -3.27 7.02 -12.34
C LEU A 131 -3.72 6.17 -13.54
N THR A 132 -2.79 5.77 -14.41
CA THR A 132 -3.06 4.85 -15.52
C THR A 132 -3.50 3.47 -15.00
N ASN A 133 -2.83 2.97 -13.95
CA ASN A 133 -3.20 1.69 -13.34
C ASN A 133 -4.64 1.71 -12.80
N ILE A 134 -5.01 2.77 -12.08
CA ILE A 134 -6.39 2.97 -11.60
C ILE A 134 -7.36 3.00 -12.79
N ASN A 135 -7.06 3.79 -13.82
CA ASN A 135 -7.91 3.93 -15.00
C ASN A 135 -8.18 2.58 -15.67
N ASN A 136 -7.13 1.80 -15.90
CA ASN A 136 -7.22 0.52 -16.58
C ASN A 136 -8.01 -0.50 -15.77
N VAL A 137 -7.78 -0.56 -14.45
CA VAL A 137 -8.56 -1.40 -13.53
C VAL A 137 -10.05 -1.03 -13.61
N ARG A 138 -10.34 0.27 -13.60
CA ARG A 138 -11.71 0.81 -13.68
C ARG A 138 -12.25 0.91 -15.11
N LYS A 139 -11.52 0.40 -16.10
CA LYS A 139 -11.90 0.39 -17.52
C LYS A 139 -12.35 1.75 -18.05
N GLY A 140 -11.57 2.80 -17.78
CA GLY A 140 -11.88 4.16 -18.25
C GLY A 140 -12.96 4.90 -17.44
N LYS A 141 -13.49 4.28 -16.37
CA LYS A 141 -14.60 4.82 -15.57
C LYS A 141 -14.17 5.41 -14.23
N ALA A 142 -12.87 5.41 -13.93
CA ALA A 142 -12.36 6.09 -12.75
C ALA A 142 -12.54 7.61 -12.91
N LYS A 143 -12.99 8.28 -11.85
CA LYS A 143 -12.74 9.70 -11.68
C LYS A 143 -11.32 9.88 -11.17
N LEU A 144 -10.50 10.50 -12.01
CA LEU A 144 -9.15 10.89 -11.69
C LEU A 144 -9.10 12.35 -11.22
N PHE A 145 -7.94 12.74 -10.69
CA PHE A 145 -7.67 14.09 -10.23
C PHE A 145 -7.60 15.06 -11.41
N ASP A 146 -8.26 16.21 -11.27
CA ASP A 146 -8.23 17.26 -12.30
C ASP A 146 -6.96 18.11 -12.18
N THR A 147 -6.31 18.12 -11.02
CA THR A 147 -5.08 18.87 -10.77
C THR A 147 -4.05 18.01 -10.06
N ILE A 148 -2.82 18.05 -10.55
CA ILE A 148 -1.65 17.44 -9.92
C ILE A 148 -0.73 18.57 -9.45
N GLY A 149 -0.54 18.70 -8.14
CA GLY A 149 0.32 19.71 -7.52
C GLY A 149 1.62 19.13 -6.99
N TYR A 150 2.63 19.99 -6.81
CA TYR A 150 3.91 19.62 -6.19
C TYR A 150 4.25 20.61 -5.07
N ALA A 151 3.83 20.27 -3.84
CA ALA A 151 3.88 21.19 -2.70
C ALA A 151 4.77 20.65 -1.59
N ALA A 152 5.48 21.54 -0.90
CA ALA A 152 6.23 21.17 0.30
C ALA A 152 5.27 21.02 1.48
N GLN A 153 5.29 19.87 2.14
CA GLN A 153 4.61 19.64 3.41
C GLN A 153 5.55 18.96 4.41
N ASP A 154 5.36 19.24 5.69
CA ASP A 154 6.22 18.74 6.76
C ASP A 154 5.97 17.26 7.12
N ASP A 155 4.86 16.69 6.67
CA ASP A 155 4.64 15.25 6.74
C ASP A 155 5.59 14.48 5.80
N ARG A 156 5.61 13.14 5.97
CA ARG A 156 6.45 12.24 5.19
C ARG A 156 5.66 11.52 4.09
N ASP A 157 4.43 11.96 3.85
CA ASP A 157 3.50 11.32 2.93
C ASP A 157 4.04 11.55 1.52
N LEU A 158 3.92 10.57 0.63
CA LEU A 158 4.36 10.75 -0.76
C LEU A 158 3.39 11.65 -1.53
N ALA A 159 2.10 11.52 -1.25
CA ALA A 159 1.05 12.34 -1.84
C ALA A 159 -0.18 12.37 -0.91
N PHE A 160 -1.01 13.40 -1.08
CA PHE A 160 -2.24 13.55 -0.33
C PHE A 160 -3.30 14.28 -1.16
N MET A 161 -4.56 13.95 -0.89
CA MET A 161 -5.71 14.71 -1.36
C MET A 161 -5.94 15.91 -0.44
N ILE A 162 -6.09 17.11 -1.01
CA ILE A 162 -6.63 18.24 -0.26
C ILE A 162 -8.16 18.10 -0.25
N THR A 163 -8.77 18.20 0.93
CA THR A 163 -10.22 18.18 1.17
C THR A 163 -10.80 19.54 1.58
N ASP A 164 -10.00 20.62 1.69
CA ASP A 164 -10.40 21.94 2.18
C ASP A 164 -11.34 22.73 1.25
N ILE A 165 -12.62 22.56 1.54
CA ILE A 165 -13.81 23.13 0.91
C ILE A 165 -13.89 24.68 0.87
N THR A 166 -13.01 25.40 1.57
CA THR A 166 -13.02 26.89 1.55
C THR A 166 -12.28 27.46 0.35
N ASN A 167 -11.59 26.63 -0.44
CA ASN A 167 -10.84 27.08 -1.59
C ASN A 167 -11.70 26.97 -2.88
N PRO A 168 -12.10 28.09 -3.51
CA PRO A 168 -12.99 28.11 -4.69
C PRO A 168 -12.39 27.50 -5.97
N LYS A 169 -11.16 26.94 -5.91
CA LYS A 169 -10.51 26.19 -6.99
C LYS A 169 -10.60 24.66 -6.83
N PHE A 170 -11.47 24.16 -5.93
CA PHE A 170 -11.60 22.74 -5.58
C PHE A 170 -12.15 21.84 -6.71
N GLY A 171 -11.30 21.56 -7.69
CA GLY A 171 -11.31 20.27 -8.37
C GLY A 171 -10.65 19.21 -7.49
N ALA A 172 -10.73 17.94 -7.90
CA ALA A 172 -9.97 16.86 -7.28
C ALA A 172 -8.46 17.13 -7.42
N VAL A 173 -7.78 17.56 -6.35
CA VAL A 173 -6.33 17.80 -6.34
C VAL A 173 -5.58 16.66 -5.68
N LEU A 174 -4.65 16.06 -6.41
CA LEU A 174 -3.60 15.21 -5.85
C LEU A 174 -2.34 16.05 -5.68
N ASN A 175 -1.94 16.31 -4.44
CA ASN A 175 -0.68 16.97 -4.17
C ASN A 175 0.39 15.94 -3.87
N VAL A 176 1.49 16.01 -4.62
CA VAL A 176 2.69 15.23 -4.35
C VAL A 176 3.59 16.03 -3.42
N ASN A 177 4.09 15.39 -2.36
CA ASN A 177 4.88 16.07 -1.34
C ASN A 177 6.33 16.25 -1.80
N LYS A 178 6.68 17.48 -2.16
CA LYS A 178 8.03 17.87 -2.57
C LYS A 178 9.09 17.56 -1.54
N LYS A 179 8.82 17.87 -0.27
CA LYS A 179 9.79 17.67 0.82
C LYS A 179 10.06 16.19 1.03
N THR A 180 9.05 15.33 0.95
CA THR A 180 9.24 13.87 1.05
C THR A 180 10.17 13.37 -0.06
N PHE A 181 9.86 13.69 -1.32
CA PHE A 181 10.67 13.21 -2.45
C PHE A 181 12.12 13.71 -2.40
N GLU A 182 12.35 14.94 -1.96
CA GLU A 182 13.70 15.51 -1.79
C GLU A 182 14.49 14.85 -0.64
N ASN A 183 13.82 14.23 0.34
CA ASN A 183 14.44 13.68 1.54
C ASN A 183 14.33 12.14 1.67
N LEU A 184 13.81 11.44 0.64
CA LEU A 184 13.57 9.99 0.68
C LEU A 184 14.79 9.17 1.11
N GLY A 185 15.99 9.51 0.62
CA GLY A 185 17.21 8.81 1.01
C GLY A 185 17.51 8.89 2.51
N GLU A 186 17.33 10.06 3.11
CA GLU A 186 17.53 10.26 4.56
C GLU A 186 16.43 9.60 5.39
N TYR A 187 15.20 9.54 4.87
CA TYR A 187 14.13 8.80 5.52
C TYR A 187 14.43 7.30 5.53
N VAL A 188 14.84 6.71 4.41
CA VAL A 188 15.24 5.30 4.37
C VAL A 188 16.38 5.00 5.35
N LYS A 189 17.40 5.87 5.45
CA LYS A 189 18.47 5.73 6.46
C LYS A 189 17.94 5.77 7.89
N THR A 190 17.03 6.70 8.18
CA THR A 190 16.38 6.82 9.50
C THR A 190 15.56 5.57 9.84
N ASP A 191 14.88 5.00 8.85
CA ASP A 191 14.03 3.84 9.02
C ASP A 191 14.86 2.59 9.31
N ILE A 192 16.00 2.42 8.62
CA ILE A 192 17.00 1.39 8.93
C ILE A 192 17.44 1.49 10.39
N GLN A 193 17.84 2.67 10.84
CA GLN A 193 18.30 2.86 12.22
C GLN A 193 17.20 2.56 13.23
N THR A 194 15.96 2.94 12.90
CA THR A 194 14.81 2.66 13.77
C THR A 194 14.55 1.16 13.88
N LEU A 195 14.65 0.41 12.78
CA LEU A 195 14.44 -1.03 12.77
C LEU A 195 15.57 -1.81 13.45
N LEU A 196 16.81 -1.31 13.38
CA LEU A 196 17.92 -1.81 14.21
C LEU A 196 17.63 -1.61 15.69
N ASN A 197 17.21 -0.40 16.09
CA ASN A 197 16.88 -0.08 17.49
C ASN A 197 15.71 -0.92 18.02
N LYS A 198 14.73 -1.24 17.16
CA LYS A 198 13.55 -2.05 17.49
C LYS A 198 13.78 -3.56 17.41
N LYS A 199 15.01 -4.02 17.14
CA LYS A 199 15.33 -5.45 16.95
C LYS A 199 14.44 -6.13 15.90
N VAL A 200 14.16 -5.40 14.81
CA VAL A 200 13.60 -5.98 13.59
C VAL A 200 14.75 -6.38 12.66
N LEU A 201 15.71 -5.47 12.50
CA LEU A 201 16.97 -5.71 11.81
C LEU A 201 18.10 -5.96 12.82
N TYR A 202 19.13 -6.64 12.37
CA TYR A 202 20.44 -6.73 13.02
C TYR A 202 21.55 -6.71 11.97
N LYS A 203 22.80 -6.52 12.41
CA LYS A 203 23.97 -6.73 11.55
C LYS A 203 24.51 -8.14 11.78
N ASN A 204 24.62 -8.92 10.72
CA ASN A 204 25.17 -10.27 10.77
C ASN A 204 26.71 -10.24 10.92
N LYS A 205 27.34 -11.42 10.94
CA LYS A 205 28.80 -11.58 11.12
C LYS A 205 29.63 -10.88 10.04
N ASP A 206 29.07 -10.71 8.84
CA ASP A 206 29.71 -10.04 7.71
C ASP A 206 29.43 -8.53 7.69
N GLY A 207 28.76 -8.00 8.72
CA GLY A 207 28.39 -6.60 8.83
C GLY A 207 27.19 -6.19 7.97
N LYS A 208 26.55 -7.13 7.28
CA LYS A 208 25.36 -6.90 6.44
C LYS A 208 24.09 -6.86 7.28
N LEU A 209 23.10 -6.10 6.82
CA LEU A 209 21.77 -6.05 7.43
C LEU A 209 21.04 -7.37 7.19
N ASP A 210 20.40 -7.87 8.23
CA ASP A 210 19.59 -9.08 8.23
C ASP A 210 18.39 -8.94 9.18
N LEU A 211 17.37 -9.79 9.04
CA LEU A 211 16.12 -9.75 9.81
C LEU A 211 16.12 -10.80 10.91
N TYR A 212 15.58 -10.43 12.09
CA TYR A 212 15.30 -11.45 13.10
C TYR A 212 14.29 -12.49 12.57
N PRO A 213 14.37 -13.77 12.98
CA PRO A 213 13.62 -14.87 12.35
C PRO A 213 12.12 -14.63 12.18
N PHE A 214 11.47 -14.01 13.17
CA PHE A 214 10.04 -13.70 13.10
C PHE A 214 9.68 -12.74 11.95
N TYR A 215 10.61 -11.89 11.50
CA TYR A 215 10.38 -10.96 10.41
C TYR A 215 10.87 -11.49 9.05
N HIS A 216 11.38 -12.72 9.01
CA HIS A 216 11.87 -13.36 7.79
C HIS A 216 10.74 -14.20 7.15
N CYS A 217 10.08 -13.66 6.12
CA CYS A 217 8.90 -14.23 5.47
C CYS A 217 9.16 -14.82 4.07
N GLY A 218 10.38 -15.30 3.83
CA GLY A 218 10.78 -15.96 2.59
C GLY A 218 11.20 -14.98 1.50
N GLU A 219 10.74 -15.19 0.27
CA GLU A 219 11.22 -14.44 -0.90
C GLU A 219 10.99 -12.92 -0.78
N VAL A 220 9.91 -12.49 -0.12
CA VAL A 220 9.63 -11.07 0.09
C VAL A 220 10.70 -10.42 0.97
N SER A 221 11.03 -11.05 2.11
CA SER A 221 12.09 -10.56 3.00
C SER A 221 13.48 -10.68 2.36
N ASP A 222 13.74 -11.72 1.57
CA ASP A 222 15.02 -11.91 0.88
C ASP A 222 15.28 -10.78 -0.13
N ASN A 223 14.26 -10.43 -0.91
CA ASN A 223 14.33 -9.33 -1.87
C ASN A 223 14.46 -7.96 -1.18
N LEU A 224 13.76 -7.76 -0.06
CA LEU A 224 13.94 -6.57 0.78
C LEU A 224 15.39 -6.48 1.28
N LEU A 225 15.94 -7.53 1.88
CA LEU A 225 17.30 -7.56 2.41
C LEU A 225 18.36 -7.32 1.32
N LYS A 226 18.18 -7.91 0.14
CA LYS A 226 19.07 -7.67 -1.01
C LYS A 226 19.10 -6.20 -1.41
N THR A 227 17.93 -5.60 -1.56
CA THR A 227 17.79 -4.19 -1.95
C THR A 227 18.32 -3.27 -0.85
N LEU A 228 18.03 -3.62 0.40
CA LEU A 228 18.44 -2.85 1.56
C LEU A 228 19.96 -2.82 1.75
N ASN A 229 20.62 -3.97 1.62
CA ASN A 229 22.07 -4.03 1.70
C ASN A 229 22.73 -3.26 0.54
N LYS A 230 22.18 -3.33 -0.68
CA LYS A 230 22.66 -2.53 -1.81
C LYS A 230 22.52 -1.02 -1.52
N PHE A 231 21.39 -0.59 -0.96
CA PHE A 231 21.18 0.80 -0.56
C PHE A 231 22.16 1.22 0.54
N ASN A 232 22.34 0.38 1.56
CA ASN A 232 23.24 0.66 2.69
C ASN A 232 24.72 0.75 2.26
N GLU A 233 25.12 0.01 1.24
CA GLU A 233 26.47 0.04 0.66
C GLU A 233 26.69 1.27 -0.25
N ASN A 234 25.72 1.60 -1.12
CA ASN A 234 25.83 2.73 -2.05
C ASN A 234 24.47 3.41 -2.30
N PRO A 235 24.03 4.33 -1.42
CA PRO A 235 22.73 5.01 -1.53
C PRO A 235 22.56 5.82 -2.81
N GLU A 236 23.66 6.36 -3.34
CA GLU A 236 23.66 7.21 -4.54
C GLU A 236 23.42 6.41 -5.83
N SER A 237 23.58 5.09 -5.79
CA SER A 237 23.28 4.21 -6.93
C SER A 237 21.78 4.00 -7.18
N PHE A 238 20.92 4.47 -6.27
CA PHE A 238 19.48 4.28 -6.36
C PHE A 238 18.83 5.45 -7.09
N SER A 239 18.00 5.13 -8.09
CA SER A 239 17.09 6.10 -8.69
C SER A 239 16.08 6.60 -7.65
N LEU A 240 15.43 7.72 -7.92
CA LEU A 240 14.38 8.24 -7.05
C LEU A 240 13.24 7.22 -6.86
N ILE A 241 12.88 6.50 -7.92
CA ILE A 241 11.80 5.50 -7.88
C ILE A 241 12.21 4.23 -7.15
N ASP A 242 13.49 3.84 -7.20
CA ASP A 242 14.00 2.75 -6.35
C ASP A 242 13.91 3.13 -4.87
N LYS A 243 14.17 4.40 -4.53
CA LYS A 243 14.01 4.91 -3.15
C LYS A 243 12.55 4.92 -2.71
N VAL A 244 11.62 5.31 -3.59
CA VAL A 244 10.16 5.19 -3.34
C VAL A 244 9.78 3.73 -3.08
N LYS A 245 10.26 2.80 -3.90
CA LYS A 245 9.95 1.37 -3.74
C LYS A 245 10.45 0.84 -2.40
N LEU A 246 11.69 1.15 -2.03
CA LEU A 246 12.27 0.73 -0.75
C LEU A 246 11.54 1.36 0.45
N TYR A 247 11.15 2.63 0.32
CA TYR A 247 10.32 3.32 1.31
C TYR A 247 8.97 2.62 1.53
N GLU A 248 8.30 2.24 0.44
CA GLU A 248 7.03 1.50 0.49
C GLU A 248 7.19 0.07 1.02
N ASP A 249 8.31 -0.61 0.75
CA ASP A 249 8.60 -1.91 1.36
C ASP A 249 8.70 -1.81 2.89
N PHE A 250 9.36 -0.77 3.40
CA PHE A 250 9.40 -0.49 4.84
C PHE A 250 8.02 -0.18 5.40
N ALA A 251 7.25 0.69 4.73
CA ALA A 251 5.88 1.01 5.13
C ALA A 251 5.00 -0.25 5.19
N SER A 252 5.12 -1.15 4.21
CA SER A 252 4.38 -2.41 4.16
C SER A 252 4.70 -3.31 5.37
N MET A 253 5.97 -3.60 5.62
CA MET A 253 6.41 -4.43 6.75
C MET A 253 5.97 -3.82 8.09
N LEU A 254 6.15 -2.50 8.26
CA LEU A 254 5.75 -1.79 9.47
C LEU A 254 4.25 -1.80 9.68
N ASN A 255 3.46 -1.63 8.63
CA ASN A 255 2.00 -1.65 8.72
C ASN A 255 1.49 -2.99 9.24
N VAL A 256 2.01 -4.11 8.71
CA VAL A 256 1.65 -5.44 9.19
C VAL A 256 2.15 -5.68 10.61
N THR A 257 3.39 -5.29 10.90
CA THR A 257 3.96 -5.41 12.25
C THR A 257 3.15 -4.62 13.27
N ASN A 258 2.74 -3.39 12.95
CA ASN A 258 1.91 -2.58 13.85
C ASN A 258 0.50 -3.17 14.00
N ALA A 259 -0.11 -3.65 12.91
CA ALA A 259 -1.41 -4.34 12.96
C ALA A 259 -1.35 -5.60 13.84
N PHE A 260 -0.21 -6.30 13.85
CA PHE A 260 0.02 -7.43 14.76
C PHE A 260 -0.18 -7.03 16.23
N TYR A 261 0.35 -5.89 16.64
CA TYR A 261 0.21 -5.39 18.03
C TYR A 261 -1.10 -4.64 18.31
N ASN A 262 -1.77 -4.10 17.29
CA ASN A 262 -2.97 -3.27 17.46
C ASN A 262 -4.29 -4.03 17.29
N ALA A 263 -4.28 -5.19 16.61
CA ALA A 263 -5.41 -6.12 16.57
C ALA A 263 -5.06 -7.52 17.11
N PRO A 264 -4.60 -7.61 18.37
CA PRO A 264 -4.02 -8.83 18.90
C PRO A 264 -5.02 -10.01 18.94
N TYR A 265 -6.29 -9.77 19.25
CA TYR A 265 -7.29 -10.85 19.28
C TYR A 265 -7.46 -11.55 17.91
N SER A 266 -7.59 -10.76 16.84
CA SER A 266 -7.70 -11.29 15.48
C SER A 266 -6.44 -12.07 15.09
N LYS A 267 -5.26 -11.60 15.52
CA LYS A 267 -3.99 -12.27 15.24
C LYS A 267 -3.82 -13.57 16.01
N ILE A 268 -4.30 -13.63 17.26
CA ILE A 268 -4.39 -14.88 18.02
C ILE A 268 -5.32 -15.85 17.29
N GLN A 269 -6.51 -15.42 16.85
CA GLN A 269 -7.42 -16.28 16.10
C GLN A 269 -6.79 -16.79 14.80
N GLN A 270 -6.03 -15.97 14.08
CA GLN A 270 -5.30 -16.38 12.87
C GLN A 270 -4.20 -17.40 13.20
N LEU A 271 -3.42 -17.14 14.24
CA LEU A 271 -2.34 -18.00 14.70
C LEU A 271 -2.85 -19.41 15.04
N LEU A 272 -3.98 -19.48 15.75
CA LEU A 272 -4.60 -20.73 16.19
C LEU A 272 -5.31 -21.50 15.06
N LYS A 273 -5.34 -20.99 13.81
CA LYS A 273 -5.78 -21.80 12.66
C LYS A 273 -4.70 -22.79 12.21
N ASN A 274 -3.44 -22.58 12.60
CA ASN A 274 -2.36 -23.50 12.31
C ASN A 274 -2.34 -24.63 13.36
N GLU A 275 -2.49 -25.88 12.90
CA GLU A 275 -2.54 -27.07 13.77
C GLU A 275 -1.21 -27.30 14.51
N ASP A 276 -0.06 -27.08 13.85
CA ASP A 276 1.26 -27.20 14.47
C ASP A 276 1.41 -26.22 15.63
N VAL A 277 0.90 -25.00 15.44
CA VAL A 277 0.92 -23.97 16.49
C VAL A 277 0.05 -24.38 17.67
N GLN A 278 -1.12 -24.95 17.42
CA GLN A 278 -1.98 -25.46 18.50
C GLN A 278 -1.33 -26.61 19.26
N GLU A 279 -0.63 -27.52 18.58
CA GLU A 279 0.09 -28.63 19.21
C GLU A 279 1.20 -28.11 20.13
N ILE A 280 2.02 -27.18 19.64
CA ILE A 280 3.12 -26.58 20.43
C ILE A 280 2.58 -25.84 21.65
N LEU A 281 1.54 -25.02 21.48
CA LEU A 281 0.94 -24.30 22.59
C LEU A 281 0.30 -25.24 23.61
N SER A 282 -0.30 -26.34 23.16
CA SER A 282 -0.87 -27.37 24.05
C SER A 282 0.22 -28.09 24.85
N ALA A 283 1.33 -28.46 24.20
CA ALA A 283 2.49 -29.09 24.86
C ALA A 283 3.10 -28.20 25.96
N HIS A 284 2.98 -26.88 25.83
CA HIS A 284 3.43 -25.91 26.83
C HIS A 284 2.34 -25.45 27.80
N SER A 285 1.14 -26.05 27.77
CA SER A 285 -0.01 -25.64 28.59
C SER A 285 -0.39 -24.16 28.41
N LYS A 286 -0.21 -23.63 27.19
CA LYS A 286 -0.44 -22.21 26.83
C LYS A 286 -1.51 -22.02 25.76
N LEU A 287 -2.22 -23.08 25.35
CA LEU A 287 -3.35 -22.94 24.42
C LEU A 287 -4.45 -22.08 25.08
N PRO A 288 -4.82 -20.93 24.50
CA PRO A 288 -5.72 -20.01 25.19
C PRO A 288 -7.21 -20.31 24.93
N ASP A 289 -8.06 -19.97 25.90
CA ASP A 289 -9.52 -19.94 25.70
C ASP A 289 -9.94 -18.65 24.98
N LEU A 290 -10.35 -18.77 23.72
CA LEU A 290 -10.77 -17.64 22.88
C LEU A 290 -11.95 -16.84 23.47
N LYS A 291 -12.87 -17.47 24.20
CA LYS A 291 -14.01 -16.76 24.83
C LYS A 291 -13.57 -15.93 26.03
N GLN A 292 -12.55 -16.37 26.75
CA GLN A 292 -11.96 -15.60 27.84
C GLN A 292 -11.10 -14.46 27.30
N LEU A 293 -10.30 -14.73 26.26
CA LEU A 293 -9.48 -13.70 25.60
C LEU A 293 -10.29 -12.56 25.01
N GLU A 294 -11.47 -12.86 24.45
CA GLU A 294 -12.35 -11.84 23.88
C GLU A 294 -12.74 -10.78 24.92
N LYS A 295 -12.88 -11.15 26.19
CA LYS A 295 -13.29 -10.25 27.29
C LYS A 295 -12.14 -9.37 27.80
N LEU A 296 -10.91 -9.64 27.40
CA LEU A 296 -9.75 -8.86 27.81
C LEU A 296 -9.66 -7.50 27.09
N SER A 297 -8.93 -6.57 27.72
CA SER A 297 -8.51 -5.33 27.06
C SER A 297 -7.47 -5.61 25.98
N THR A 298 -7.38 -4.74 24.97
CA THR A 298 -6.42 -4.87 23.86
C THR A 298 -4.98 -5.02 24.34
N GLY A 299 -4.58 -4.29 25.38
CA GLY A 299 -3.23 -4.40 25.96
C GLY A 299 -2.97 -5.78 26.58
N ARG A 300 -3.95 -6.37 27.27
CA ARG A 300 -3.80 -7.73 27.81
C ARG A 300 -3.80 -8.78 26.71
N GLN A 301 -4.64 -8.63 25.69
CA GLN A 301 -4.62 -9.49 24.49
C GLN A 301 -3.26 -9.44 23.80
N ARG A 302 -2.64 -8.26 23.69
CA ARG A 302 -1.29 -8.10 23.12
C ARG A 302 -0.25 -8.87 23.92
N ASN A 303 -0.28 -8.80 25.25
CA ASN A 303 0.66 -9.55 26.09
C ASN A 303 0.51 -11.06 25.89
N VAL A 304 -0.73 -11.56 25.78
CA VAL A 304 -0.98 -12.97 25.44
C VAL A 304 -0.38 -13.29 24.07
N LEU A 305 -0.68 -12.52 23.03
CA LEU A 305 -0.16 -12.75 21.69
C LEU A 305 1.38 -12.83 21.67
N VAL A 306 2.07 -11.92 22.35
CA VAL A 306 3.53 -11.93 22.46
C VAL A 306 4.03 -13.18 23.18
N ASP A 307 3.37 -13.62 24.25
CA ASP A 307 3.74 -14.84 24.97
C ASP A 307 3.55 -16.11 24.13
N LEU A 308 2.45 -16.20 23.37
CA LEU A 308 2.19 -17.31 22.46
C LEU A 308 3.28 -17.39 21.38
N VAL A 309 3.58 -16.27 20.72
CA VAL A 309 4.63 -16.23 19.68
C VAL A 309 6.00 -16.57 20.24
N ASN A 310 6.38 -16.02 21.40
CA ASN A 310 7.66 -16.36 22.04
C ASN A 310 7.73 -17.85 22.38
N THR A 311 6.63 -18.46 22.82
CA THR A 311 6.57 -19.90 23.12
C THR A 311 6.87 -20.71 21.87
N CYS A 312 6.18 -20.44 20.76
CA CYS A 312 6.40 -21.14 19.50
C CYS A 312 7.84 -20.97 18.99
N LEU A 313 8.35 -19.73 18.96
CA LEU A 313 9.72 -19.45 18.52
C LEU A 313 10.77 -20.19 19.37
N ASN A 314 10.58 -20.27 20.69
CA ASN A 314 11.50 -20.98 21.59
C ASN A 314 11.44 -22.50 21.43
N SER A 315 10.32 -23.04 20.94
CA SER A 315 10.17 -24.46 20.62
C SER A 315 10.78 -24.85 19.26
N GLY A 316 11.38 -23.90 18.55
CA GLY A 316 11.97 -24.12 17.22
C GLY A 316 10.98 -24.00 16.07
N ASP A 317 9.75 -23.55 16.33
CA ASP A 317 8.77 -23.27 15.30
C ASP A 317 9.19 -22.07 14.44
N ARG A 318 8.82 -22.10 13.16
CA ARG A 318 9.12 -21.06 12.18
C ARG A 318 7.91 -20.17 11.95
N ILE A 319 7.31 -19.67 13.03
CA ILE A 319 6.28 -18.63 12.92
C ILE A 319 6.96 -17.32 12.53
N TYR A 320 6.44 -16.68 11.50
CA TYR A 320 6.86 -15.37 11.05
C TYR A 320 5.65 -14.47 10.82
N VAL A 321 5.89 -13.16 10.83
CA VAL A 321 4.93 -12.18 10.33
C VAL A 321 5.01 -12.15 8.81
N ASP A 322 3.92 -12.56 8.17
CA ASP A 322 3.79 -12.48 6.72
C ASP A 322 3.38 -11.07 6.29
N TYR A 323 4.18 -10.44 5.43
CA TYR A 323 3.93 -9.11 4.89
C TYR A 323 4.22 -9.06 3.39
N PRO A 324 3.39 -8.35 2.60
CA PRO A 324 3.60 -8.26 1.16
C PRO A 324 4.72 -7.26 0.84
N SER A 325 5.30 -7.38 -0.36
CA SER A 325 6.16 -6.32 -0.89
C SER A 325 5.34 -5.03 -1.05
N GLY A 326 5.96 -3.89 -0.72
CA GLY A 326 5.37 -2.58 -0.87
C GLY A 326 5.11 -2.24 -2.33
N ASN A 327 3.94 -1.67 -2.61
CA ASN A 327 3.59 -1.16 -3.93
C ASN A 327 3.98 0.31 -4.01
N LYS A 328 4.86 0.67 -4.97
CA LYS A 328 5.28 2.07 -5.18
C LYS A 328 4.12 3.05 -5.41
N PHE A 329 2.94 2.58 -5.83
CA PHE A 329 1.75 3.41 -6.10
C PHE A 329 0.68 3.36 -5.00
N SER A 330 0.96 2.69 -3.87
CA SER A 330 -0.03 2.43 -2.81
C SER A 330 -0.78 3.71 -2.38
N ILE A 331 -0.04 4.81 -2.23
CA ILE A 331 -0.54 6.12 -1.84
C ILE A 331 -1.49 6.72 -2.89
N ILE A 332 -1.15 6.63 -4.18
CA ILE A 332 -1.99 7.17 -5.26
C ILE A 332 -3.33 6.43 -5.29
N TYR A 333 -3.29 5.11 -5.09
CA TYR A 333 -4.49 4.29 -5.06
C TYR A 333 -5.36 4.66 -3.84
N HIS A 334 -4.75 4.89 -2.69
CA HIS A 334 -5.46 5.34 -1.51
C HIS A 334 -6.11 6.71 -1.72
N GLU A 335 -5.35 7.71 -2.18
CA GLU A 335 -5.88 9.05 -2.40
C GLU A 335 -7.01 9.04 -3.44
N ASN A 336 -6.89 8.23 -4.50
CA ASN A 336 -7.99 8.06 -5.44
C ASN A 336 -9.21 7.38 -4.79
N GLY A 337 -8.99 6.49 -3.82
CA GLY A 337 -10.07 5.93 -2.99
C GLY A 337 -10.85 6.99 -2.24
N HIS A 338 -10.17 7.98 -1.65
CA HIS A 338 -10.84 9.14 -1.03
C HIS A 338 -11.65 9.94 -2.03
N LEU A 339 -11.10 10.21 -3.22
CA LEU A 339 -11.79 10.95 -4.27
C LEU A 339 -13.07 10.24 -4.73
N GLU A 340 -12.95 8.96 -5.10
CA GLU A 340 -14.08 8.14 -5.54
C GLU A 340 -15.14 7.99 -4.45
N HIS A 341 -14.72 7.88 -3.19
CA HIS A 341 -15.63 7.81 -2.05
C HIS A 341 -16.40 9.11 -1.88
N LEU A 342 -15.69 10.25 -1.85
CA LEU A 342 -16.28 11.59 -1.79
C LEU A 342 -17.37 11.78 -2.86
N ILE A 343 -17.07 11.41 -4.12
CA ILE A 343 -18.02 11.53 -5.23
C ILE A 343 -19.24 10.63 -5.03
N LYS A 344 -19.02 9.40 -4.55
CA LYS A 344 -20.08 8.41 -4.39
C LYS A 344 -21.06 8.76 -3.27
N ILE A 345 -20.55 9.22 -2.13
CA ILE A 345 -21.37 9.43 -0.93
C ILE A 345 -21.72 10.90 -0.67
N GLY A 346 -21.13 11.82 -1.41
CA GLY A 346 -21.31 13.26 -1.23
C GLY A 346 -20.47 13.83 -0.08
N GLU A 347 -20.24 15.13 -0.14
CA GLU A 347 -19.34 15.86 0.75
C GLU A 347 -19.73 15.76 2.23
N ASP A 348 -20.98 16.06 2.57
CA ASP A 348 -21.42 16.09 3.98
C ASP A 348 -21.21 14.74 4.67
N LYS A 349 -21.57 13.65 3.99
CA LYS A 349 -21.39 12.30 4.53
C LYS A 349 -19.91 11.94 4.61
N PHE A 350 -19.12 12.26 3.59
CA PHE A 350 -17.67 12.03 3.59
C PHE A 350 -16.98 12.75 4.76
N LEU A 351 -17.28 14.03 4.96
CA LEU A 351 -16.71 14.82 6.07
C LEU A 351 -17.17 14.30 7.44
N SER A 352 -18.41 13.82 7.55
CA SER A 352 -18.90 13.18 8.78
C SER A 352 -18.22 11.83 9.08
N MET A 353 -17.43 11.29 8.16
CA MET A 353 -16.70 10.04 8.30
C MET A 353 -15.20 10.25 8.51
N GLY A 354 -14.76 11.50 8.66
CA GLY A 354 -13.37 11.88 8.90
C GLY A 354 -12.84 11.45 10.27
N LYS A 355 -11.57 11.76 10.53
CA LYS A 355 -10.93 11.51 11.83
C LYS A 355 -11.62 12.32 12.93
N PRO A 356 -11.57 11.87 14.21
CA PRO A 356 -12.19 12.59 15.32
C PRO A 356 -11.78 14.06 15.42
N GLU A 357 -10.50 14.35 15.27
CA GLU A 357 -9.93 15.70 15.29
C GLU A 357 -10.46 16.59 14.16
N ASP A 358 -10.61 16.02 12.96
CA ASP A 358 -11.15 16.73 11.79
C ASP A 358 -12.64 17.02 11.99
N CYS A 359 -13.39 16.05 12.51
CA CYS A 359 -14.80 16.21 12.85
C CYS A 359 -14.99 17.32 13.90
N ILE A 360 -14.18 17.32 14.97
CA ILE A 360 -14.26 18.35 16.02
C ILE A 360 -13.94 19.73 15.44
N LYS A 361 -12.87 19.85 14.66
CA LYS A 361 -12.50 21.12 14.03
C LYS A 361 -13.61 21.66 13.12
N ARG A 362 -14.32 20.77 12.43
CA ARG A 362 -15.35 21.10 11.44
C ARG A 362 -16.73 21.36 12.07
N PHE A 363 -17.15 20.49 12.98
CA PHE A 363 -18.52 20.40 13.48
C PHE A 363 -18.64 20.73 14.98
N GLY A 364 -17.52 21.02 15.66
CA GLY A 364 -17.47 21.24 17.11
C GLY A 364 -17.61 19.96 17.96
N LYS A 365 -17.79 18.80 17.33
CA LYS A 365 -17.90 17.49 17.97
C LYS A 365 -17.48 16.36 17.02
N VAL A 366 -17.18 15.19 17.57
CA VAL A 366 -17.08 13.97 16.76
C VAL A 366 -18.48 13.65 16.20
N SER A 367 -18.55 13.30 14.92
CA SER A 367 -19.80 12.87 14.29
C SER A 367 -20.28 11.54 14.88
N ASP A 368 -21.57 11.24 14.75
CA ASP A 368 -22.12 9.99 15.27
C ASP A 368 -21.54 8.77 14.53
N ILE A 369 -21.30 8.88 13.21
CA ILE A 369 -20.72 7.81 12.39
C ILE A 369 -19.27 7.52 12.77
N THR A 370 -18.44 8.55 12.93
CA THR A 370 -17.06 8.38 13.38
C THR A 370 -17.03 7.86 14.81
N ASN A 371 -17.89 8.37 15.69
CA ASN A 371 -17.95 7.92 17.08
C ASN A 371 -18.36 6.45 17.22
N ASP A 372 -19.33 5.99 16.44
CA ASP A 372 -19.71 4.56 16.37
C ASP A 372 -18.53 3.69 15.90
N PHE A 373 -17.84 4.11 14.83
CA PHE A 373 -16.72 3.35 14.28
C PHE A 373 -15.52 3.23 15.23
N ILE A 374 -15.11 4.33 15.88
CA ILE A 374 -13.92 4.34 16.75
C ILE A 374 -14.16 3.61 18.08
N ASN A 375 -15.40 3.60 18.58
CA ASN A 375 -15.75 2.96 19.84
C ASN A 375 -16.24 1.52 19.68
N SER A 376 -16.55 1.08 18.46
CA SER A 376 -16.92 -0.31 18.19
C SER A 376 -15.69 -1.20 18.11
N LYS A 377 -15.51 -2.06 19.13
CA LYS A 377 -14.42 -3.06 19.17
C LYS A 377 -14.43 -3.97 17.94
N GLU A 378 -15.61 -4.37 17.47
CA GLU A 378 -15.76 -5.19 16.28
C GLU A 378 -15.27 -4.46 15.03
N LYS A 379 -15.76 -3.23 14.76
CA LYS A 379 -15.35 -2.44 13.59
C LYS A 379 -13.86 -2.13 13.60
N GLN A 380 -13.31 -1.84 14.77
CA GLN A 380 -11.86 -1.63 14.94
C GLN A 380 -11.06 -2.90 14.62
N GLN A 381 -11.52 -4.09 15.04
CA GLN A 381 -10.87 -5.35 14.66
C GLN A 381 -10.98 -5.62 13.15
N ILE A 382 -12.14 -5.32 12.54
CA ILE A 382 -12.32 -5.45 11.09
C ILE A 382 -11.34 -4.54 10.34
N ALA A 383 -11.32 -3.25 10.68
CA ALA A 383 -10.49 -2.26 10.01
C ALA A 383 -8.98 -2.55 10.15
N ASN A 384 -8.53 -2.97 11.34
CA ASN A 384 -7.12 -3.29 11.56
C ASN A 384 -6.60 -4.49 10.74
N ARG A 385 -7.49 -5.35 10.21
CA ARG A 385 -7.09 -6.41 9.26
C ARG A 385 -6.76 -5.86 7.87
N VAL A 386 -7.29 -4.69 7.51
CA VAL A 386 -6.93 -3.97 6.29
C VAL A 386 -5.58 -3.30 6.51
N SER A 387 -5.49 -2.43 7.52
CA SER A 387 -4.26 -1.84 8.02
C SER A 387 -4.50 -1.16 9.37
N ASN A 388 -3.43 -0.86 10.10
CA ASN A 388 -3.54 -0.02 11.31
C ASN A 388 -4.09 1.39 11.01
N TYR A 389 -3.86 1.89 9.80
CA TYR A 389 -4.32 3.22 9.42
C TYR A 389 -5.82 3.24 9.09
N ALA A 390 -6.34 2.16 8.52
CA ALA A 390 -7.76 1.97 8.26
C ALA A 390 -8.63 2.14 9.53
N ALA A 391 -8.09 1.81 10.71
CA ALA A 391 -8.81 1.94 11.97
C ALA A 391 -8.97 3.39 12.47
N LYS A 392 -8.31 4.38 11.84
CA LYS A 392 -8.32 5.78 12.27
C LYS A 392 -9.66 6.48 12.06
N SER A 393 -10.37 6.15 10.99
CA SER A 393 -11.72 6.67 10.70
C SER A 393 -12.39 5.86 9.60
N PRO A 394 -13.72 5.99 9.42
CA PRO A 394 -14.41 5.33 8.32
C PRO A 394 -13.89 5.69 6.92
N VAL A 395 -13.53 6.95 6.64
CA VAL A 395 -12.96 7.31 5.31
C VAL A 395 -11.61 6.64 5.07
N GLU A 396 -10.75 6.57 6.08
CA GLU A 396 -9.45 5.90 5.95
C GLU A 396 -9.60 4.39 5.76
N PHE A 397 -10.59 3.78 6.43
CA PHE A 397 -10.94 2.39 6.19
C PHE A 397 -11.35 2.12 4.74
N VAL A 398 -12.19 2.99 4.17
CA VAL A 398 -12.63 2.88 2.78
C VAL A 398 -11.45 3.05 1.82
N ALA A 399 -10.62 4.07 1.99
CA ALA A 399 -9.47 4.31 1.12
C ALA A 399 -8.41 3.19 1.18
N GLU A 400 -8.12 2.67 2.38
CA GLU A 400 -7.21 1.54 2.57
C GLU A 400 -7.75 0.22 1.99
N THR A 401 -9.07 0.01 2.01
CA THR A 401 -9.69 -1.15 1.37
C THR A 401 -9.68 -1.01 -0.14
N TYR A 402 -10.00 0.19 -0.65
CA TYR A 402 -9.96 0.51 -2.08
C TYR A 402 -8.57 0.29 -2.67
N ARG A 403 -7.49 0.78 -2.02
CA ARG A 403 -6.13 0.56 -2.55
C ARG A 403 -5.76 -0.92 -2.67
N LYS A 404 -6.22 -1.76 -1.72
CA LYS A 404 -5.98 -3.21 -1.76
C LYS A 404 -6.73 -3.87 -2.90
N LEU A 405 -7.99 -3.48 -3.12
CA LEU A 405 -8.79 -3.96 -4.25
C LEU A 405 -8.15 -3.59 -5.59
N ILE A 406 -7.66 -2.36 -5.77
CA ILE A 406 -6.91 -1.95 -6.97
C ILE A 406 -5.65 -2.81 -7.12
N ASN A 407 -4.87 -2.98 -6.06
CA ASN A 407 -3.66 -3.79 -6.09
C ASN A 407 -3.94 -5.25 -6.49
N ASN A 408 -5.02 -5.85 -5.99
CA ASN A 408 -5.43 -7.21 -6.34
C ASN A 408 -5.85 -7.33 -7.80
N ALA A 409 -6.58 -6.34 -8.33
CA ALA A 409 -6.94 -6.30 -9.74
C ALA A 409 -5.71 -6.23 -10.66
N LEU A 410 -4.58 -5.73 -10.14
CA LEU A 410 -3.28 -5.67 -10.82
C LEU A 410 -2.39 -6.89 -10.56
N GLY A 411 -2.95 -8.00 -10.03
CA GLY A 411 -2.22 -9.24 -9.77
C GLY A 411 -1.66 -9.37 -8.35
N GLY A 412 -1.99 -8.45 -7.45
CA GLY A 412 -1.80 -8.62 -6.01
C GLY A 412 -2.57 -9.84 -5.48
N LYS A 413 -2.06 -10.46 -4.42
CA LYS A 413 -2.61 -11.71 -3.86
C LYS A 413 -3.26 -11.53 -2.48
N ASP A 414 -3.49 -10.30 -2.05
CA ASP A 414 -4.06 -10.03 -0.73
C ASP A 414 -5.51 -10.51 -0.68
N GLN A 415 -5.84 -11.49 0.13
CA GLN A 415 -7.25 -11.83 0.34
C GLN A 415 -7.91 -10.75 1.20
N ILE A 416 -9.05 -10.22 0.74
CA ILE A 416 -9.86 -9.29 1.51
C ILE A 416 -11.03 -10.07 2.12
N PRO A 417 -11.11 -10.19 3.46
CA PRO A 417 -12.17 -10.93 4.13
C PRO A 417 -13.58 -10.40 3.83
N ASP A 418 -14.58 -11.28 3.84
CA ASP A 418 -15.98 -10.92 3.53
C ASP A 418 -16.57 -9.87 4.48
N ASP A 419 -16.21 -9.92 5.76
CA ASP A 419 -16.65 -8.96 6.76
C ASP A 419 -15.99 -7.58 6.60
N VAL A 420 -14.76 -7.53 6.07
CA VAL A 420 -14.14 -6.28 5.59
C VAL A 420 -14.94 -5.73 4.41
N MET A 421 -15.28 -6.54 3.42
CA MET A 421 -16.07 -6.09 2.27
C MET A 421 -17.49 -5.66 2.66
N LYS A 422 -18.11 -6.34 3.64
CA LYS A 422 -19.40 -5.94 4.20
C LYS A 422 -19.33 -4.55 4.83
N LEU A 423 -18.33 -4.31 5.69
CA LEU A 423 -18.14 -3.00 6.32
C LEU A 423 -17.77 -1.92 5.29
N TYR A 424 -17.00 -2.28 4.26
CA TYR A 424 -16.64 -1.39 3.15
C TYR A 424 -17.89 -0.92 2.40
N ASN A 425 -18.80 -1.83 2.11
CA ASN A 425 -20.09 -1.52 1.48
C ASN A 425 -21.01 -0.71 2.40
N GLU A 426 -21.06 -1.00 3.70
CA GLU A 426 -21.81 -0.21 4.70
C GLU A 426 -21.39 1.26 4.70
N TYR A 427 -20.09 1.52 4.59
CA TYR A 427 -19.53 2.86 4.51
C TYR A 427 -19.55 3.49 3.10
N GLY A 428 -20.16 2.82 2.12
CA GLY A 428 -20.34 3.35 0.77
C GLY A 428 -19.07 3.30 -0.08
N GLY A 429 -18.20 2.32 0.15
CA GLY A 429 -16.98 2.12 -0.61
C GLY A 429 -17.20 2.02 -2.12
N PRO A 430 -16.37 2.67 -2.96
CA PRO A 430 -16.45 2.59 -4.42
C PRO A 430 -16.36 1.16 -4.99
N ALA A 431 -17.02 0.89 -6.11
CA ALA A 431 -16.86 -0.39 -6.81
C ALA A 431 -15.59 -0.35 -7.67
N ILE A 432 -14.96 -1.51 -7.91
CA ILE A 432 -13.77 -1.65 -8.76
C ILE A 432 -14.07 -2.48 -10.00
#